data_AF-A0A962IFN1-F1
#
_entry.id   AF-A0A962IFN1-F1
#
_cell.length_a   1.000
_cell.length_b   1.000
_cell.length_c   1.000
_cell.angle_alpha   90.00
_cell.angle_beta   90.00
_cell.angle_gamma   90.00
#
_symmetry.space_group_name_H-M   'P 1'
#
loop_
_entity.id
_entity.type
_entity.pdbx_description
1 polymer ?
#
loop_
_entity_poly.entity_id
_entity_poly.type
_entity_poly.pdbx_seq_one_letter_code
_entity_poly.pdbx_strand_id
1 'polypeptide(L)'
;MAKINMPPAVGAQGKNTTGHHYTTATGFSEVRLLAIGQWGRIHSGLGLSLKMTRKHGPCPGCGGNDRFRLAHDYPEHGRWLCGGGGDLQVGDGFALLGHVFGWSAAEQLAAVKRVLGIDTGLTATGRQVLRYKAEAYRRDMAAKAKAKDEAIQRDSDLLGATMDLDDAIRHRQYLSRQNNETLPPYGAELQAAQHLNSLLLEAYGGLM
;
A
#
# COMPACT_ATOMS: atom_id res chain seq x y z
N MET A 1 41.17 13.26 5.04
CA MET A 1 40.05 12.60 4.34
C MET A 1 39.70 11.35 5.15
N ALA A 2 38.52 11.35 5.77
CA ALA A 2 38.15 10.44 6.86
C ALA A 2 37.84 9.02 6.35
N LYS A 3 38.47 8.04 6.98
CA LYS A 3 38.25 6.60 6.78
C LYS A 3 36.91 6.23 7.42
N ILE A 4 35.93 5.81 6.63
CA ILE A 4 34.68 5.24 7.12
C ILE A 4 34.95 3.75 7.37
N ASN A 5 34.86 3.36 8.64
CA ASN A 5 35.15 2.02 9.12
C ASN A 5 33.95 1.10 8.82
N MET A 6 34.19 0.03 8.06
CA MET A 6 33.20 -0.98 7.69
C MET A 6 33.25 -2.12 8.73
N PRO A 7 32.13 -2.57 9.31
CA PRO A 7 32.16 -3.72 10.21
C PRO A 7 32.39 -5.03 9.44
N PRO A 8 33.12 -6.01 10.02
CA PRO A 8 33.59 -7.18 9.30
C PRO A 8 32.47 -8.20 8.99
N ALA A 9 32.60 -8.84 7.83
CA ALA A 9 31.78 -9.96 7.39
C ALA A 9 31.98 -11.18 8.30
N VAL A 10 30.89 -11.70 8.88
CA VAL A 10 30.90 -12.94 9.66
C VAL A 10 30.71 -14.11 8.72
N GLY A 11 31.73 -14.97 8.65
CA GLY A 11 31.79 -16.16 7.82
C GLY A 11 30.76 -17.23 8.21
N ALA A 12 30.21 -17.90 7.20
CA ALA A 12 29.34 -19.04 7.32
C ALA A 12 30.15 -20.34 7.40
N GLN A 13 29.95 -21.12 8.46
CA GLN A 13 30.19 -22.57 8.50
C GLN A 13 29.09 -23.23 9.34
N GLY A 14 28.64 -24.40 8.87
CA GLY A 14 27.33 -24.96 9.20
C GLY A 14 27.22 -25.71 10.53
N LYS A 15 25.98 -26.08 10.84
CA LYS A 15 25.56 -27.45 11.22
C LYS A 15 24.03 -27.52 11.27
N ASN A 16 23.54 -28.61 10.71
CA ASN A 16 22.14 -28.95 10.50
C ASN A 16 21.60 -29.58 11.80
N THR A 17 20.62 -28.96 12.46
CA THR A 17 19.77 -29.60 13.48
C THR A 17 18.33 -29.07 13.37
N THR A 18 17.46 -29.98 12.97
CA THR A 18 15.99 -29.87 12.98
C THR A 18 15.49 -29.71 14.41
N GLY A 19 15.02 -28.50 14.73
CA GLY A 19 14.37 -28.17 15.99
C GLY A 19 13.52 -26.91 15.80
N HIS A 20 12.26 -26.95 16.23
CA HIS A 20 11.27 -25.89 16.05
C HIS A 20 11.64 -24.60 16.80
N HIS A 21 12.53 -23.77 16.24
CA HIS A 21 12.94 -22.48 16.83
C HIS A 21 12.13 -21.26 16.34
N TYR A 22 11.11 -21.45 15.49
CA TYR A 22 10.34 -20.33 14.93
C TYR A 22 9.31 -19.71 15.91
N THR A 23 9.05 -20.35 17.05
CA THR A 23 7.92 -19.96 17.92
C THR A 23 8.21 -18.75 18.82
N THR A 24 9.47 -18.31 18.94
CA THR A 24 9.88 -17.24 19.86
C THR A 24 10.20 -15.90 19.22
N ALA A 25 10.52 -15.84 17.93
CA ALA A 25 10.91 -14.59 17.30
C ALA A 25 9.67 -13.75 16.89
N THR A 26 9.73 -12.45 17.18
CA THR A 26 8.76 -11.45 16.69
C THR A 26 8.95 -11.26 15.19
N GLY A 27 7.90 -11.42 14.39
CA GLY A 27 7.97 -11.31 12.92
C GLY A 27 7.73 -9.89 12.41
N PHE A 28 7.71 -9.73 11.08
CA PHE A 28 7.41 -8.45 10.44
C PHE A 28 6.05 -7.88 10.82
N SER A 29 5.03 -8.72 11.01
CA SER A 29 3.67 -8.24 11.29
C SER A 29 3.61 -7.52 12.64
N GLU A 30 4.26 -8.10 13.65
CA GLU A 30 4.31 -7.53 14.99
C GLU A 30 5.22 -6.31 15.07
N VAL A 31 6.38 -6.35 14.39
CA VAL A 31 7.28 -5.18 14.35
C VAL A 31 6.63 -4.04 13.57
N ARG A 32 5.90 -4.31 12.48
CA ARG A 32 5.11 -3.30 11.76
C ARG A 32 4.11 -2.60 12.68
N LEU A 33 3.38 -3.37 13.51
CA LEU A 33 2.42 -2.81 14.45
C LEU A 33 3.09 -1.85 15.45
N LEU A 34 4.27 -2.21 15.95
CA LEU A 34 5.03 -1.37 16.88
C LEU A 34 5.71 -0.16 16.21
N ALA A 35 5.96 -0.25 14.90
CA ALA A 35 6.57 0.82 14.12
C ALA A 35 5.56 1.91 13.68
N ILE A 36 4.25 1.67 13.84
CA ILE A 36 3.22 2.66 13.51
C ILE A 36 3.45 3.95 14.30
N GLY A 37 3.51 5.07 13.59
CA GLY A 37 3.77 6.40 14.18
C GLY A 37 5.25 6.65 14.52
N GLN A 38 6.13 5.67 14.32
CA GLN A 38 7.53 5.72 14.75
C GLN A 38 8.53 5.74 13.58
N TRP A 39 8.08 5.66 12.32
CA TRP A 39 8.96 5.54 11.16
C TRP A 39 9.97 6.69 11.02
N GLY A 40 9.59 7.93 11.33
CA GLY A 40 10.52 9.05 11.40
C GLY A 40 11.67 8.81 12.39
N ARG A 41 11.35 8.32 13.60
CA ARG A 41 12.32 7.99 14.65
C ARG A 41 13.18 6.79 14.27
N ILE A 42 12.57 5.75 13.70
CA ILE A 42 13.25 4.53 13.26
C ILE A 42 14.28 4.84 12.18
N HIS A 43 13.87 5.52 11.11
CA HIS A 43 14.79 5.88 10.02
C HIS A 43 15.91 6.81 10.50
N SER A 44 15.59 7.83 11.30
CA SER A 44 16.61 8.73 11.86
C SER A 44 17.61 7.98 12.74
N GLY A 45 17.15 7.05 13.58
CA GLY A 45 18.00 6.21 14.42
C GLY A 45 18.89 5.23 13.65
N LEU A 46 18.56 4.94 12.39
CA LEU A 46 19.36 4.14 11.46
C LEU A 46 20.25 5.00 10.56
N GLY A 47 20.35 6.31 10.81
CA GLY A 47 21.17 7.24 10.03
C GLY A 47 20.49 7.79 8.77
N LEU A 48 19.20 7.52 8.58
CA LEU A 48 18.41 8.04 7.46
C LEU A 48 17.61 9.28 7.88
N SER A 49 18.21 10.46 7.69
CA SER A 49 17.59 11.75 8.00
C SER A 49 16.71 12.23 6.82
N LEU A 50 15.42 11.93 6.89
CA LEU A 50 14.45 12.36 5.87
C LEU A 50 13.81 13.69 6.26
N LYS A 51 13.69 14.60 5.29
CA LYS A 51 12.89 15.81 5.47
C LYS A 51 11.40 15.42 5.44
N MET A 52 10.71 15.61 6.56
CA MET A 52 9.25 15.43 6.72
C MET A 52 8.47 16.51 5.96
N THR A 53 8.69 16.63 4.66
CA THR A 53 8.02 17.61 3.80
C THR A 53 7.28 16.90 2.70
N ARG A 54 6.12 17.44 2.28
CA ARG A 54 5.39 16.94 1.10
C ARG A 54 6.03 17.34 -0.23
N LYS A 55 7.17 18.04 -0.20
CA LYS A 55 7.88 18.46 -1.40
C LYS A 55 8.74 17.33 -1.92
N HIS A 56 8.85 17.28 -3.24
CA HIS A 56 9.81 16.43 -3.91
C HIS A 56 11.23 16.80 -3.51
N GLY A 57 12.09 15.80 -3.40
CA GLY A 57 13.49 15.99 -3.06
C GLY A 57 14.40 14.92 -3.67
N PRO A 58 15.71 15.03 -3.38
CA PRO A 58 16.70 14.04 -3.79
C PRO A 58 16.39 12.69 -3.16
N CYS A 59 16.53 11.60 -3.92
CA CYS A 59 16.35 10.27 -3.36
C CYS A 59 17.57 9.86 -2.52
N PRO A 60 17.38 9.38 -1.28
CA PRO A 60 18.49 8.90 -0.46
C PRO A 60 19.14 7.61 -1.00
N GLY A 61 18.44 6.80 -1.81
CA GLY A 61 18.99 5.57 -2.41
C GLY A 61 19.64 5.80 -3.78
N CYS A 62 18.89 6.38 -4.72
CA CYS A 62 19.36 6.53 -6.11
C CYS A 62 19.77 7.96 -6.51
N GLY A 63 19.71 8.94 -5.60
CA GLY A 63 20.06 10.34 -5.87
C GLY A 63 19.02 11.13 -6.68
N GLY A 64 19.48 12.06 -7.53
CA GLY A 64 18.63 13.01 -8.26
C GLY A 64 18.23 14.24 -7.44
N ASN A 65 17.32 15.07 -7.96
CA ASN A 65 16.96 16.36 -7.34
C ASN A 65 15.53 16.41 -6.77
N ASP A 66 14.58 15.72 -7.39
CA ASP A 66 13.14 15.93 -7.15
C ASP A 66 12.28 14.67 -7.37
N ARG A 67 12.86 13.48 -7.29
CA ARG A 67 12.17 12.22 -7.60
C ARG A 67 11.61 11.47 -6.39
N PHE A 68 12.02 11.86 -5.19
CA PHE A 68 11.63 11.20 -3.95
C PHE A 68 10.59 11.99 -3.18
N ARG A 69 9.61 11.29 -2.63
CA ARG A 69 8.56 11.84 -1.76
C ARG A 69 8.13 10.84 -0.71
N LEU A 70 7.83 11.36 0.48
CA LEU A 70 7.12 10.63 1.52
C LEU A 70 5.61 10.75 1.33
N ALA A 71 4.92 9.63 1.43
CA ALA A 71 3.46 9.60 1.36
C ALA A 71 2.85 10.34 2.57
N HIS A 72 1.58 10.73 2.45
CA HIS A 72 0.87 11.44 3.52
C HIS A 72 0.80 10.65 4.83
N ASP A 73 0.83 9.33 4.70
CA ASP A 73 0.73 8.32 5.75
C ASP A 73 2.10 7.67 6.07
N TYR A 74 3.17 8.39 5.75
CA TYR A 74 4.52 7.98 6.13
C TYR A 74 4.68 7.79 7.65
N PRO A 75 4.14 8.65 8.54
CA PRO A 75 4.28 8.42 9.97
C PRO A 75 3.75 7.05 10.40
N GLU A 76 2.64 6.60 9.82
CA GLU A 76 1.97 5.36 10.16
C GLU A 76 2.61 4.13 9.51
N HIS A 77 3.01 4.24 8.24
CA HIS A 77 3.41 3.06 7.45
C HIS A 77 4.82 3.15 6.85
N GLY A 78 5.46 4.30 6.96
CA GLY A 78 6.77 4.56 6.35
C GLY A 78 6.69 4.62 4.84
N ARG A 79 5.50 4.87 4.26
CA ARG A 79 5.29 4.85 2.82
C ARG A 79 6.07 5.94 2.10
N TRP A 80 6.71 5.56 1.00
CA TRP A 80 7.54 6.45 0.17
C TRP A 80 7.42 6.08 -1.30
N LEU A 81 7.82 7.02 -2.15
CA LEU A 81 7.84 6.88 -3.60
C LEU A 81 9.15 7.45 -4.15
N CYS A 82 9.72 6.78 -5.15
CA CYS A 82 10.84 7.27 -5.94
C CYS A 82 10.57 7.03 -7.44
N GLY A 83 10.50 8.11 -8.22
CA GLY A 83 10.37 8.04 -9.69
C GLY A 83 11.70 7.87 -10.43
N GLY A 84 12.75 7.40 -9.76
CA GLY A 84 14.07 7.22 -10.36
C GLY A 84 14.27 5.83 -10.97
N GLY A 85 15.00 5.75 -12.09
CA GLY A 85 15.42 4.48 -12.67
C GLY A 85 14.46 3.88 -13.69
N GLY A 86 13.58 4.69 -14.29
CA GLY A 86 12.62 4.27 -15.32
C GLY A 86 11.26 3.88 -14.72
N ASP A 87 11.26 3.03 -13.71
CA ASP A 87 10.04 2.57 -13.05
C ASP A 87 9.78 3.28 -11.71
N LEU A 88 8.49 3.43 -11.37
CA LEU A 88 8.08 4.00 -10.09
C LEU A 88 8.31 2.98 -8.96
N GLN A 89 9.27 3.28 -8.09
CA GLN A 89 9.55 2.48 -6.91
C GLN A 89 8.71 2.98 -5.74
N VAL A 90 7.98 2.07 -5.10
CA VAL A 90 7.13 2.35 -3.92
C VAL A 90 7.35 1.30 -2.86
N GLY A 91 7.23 1.68 -1.60
CA GLY A 91 7.43 0.74 -0.50
C GLY A 91 6.97 1.28 0.85
N ASP A 92 7.00 0.41 1.86
CA ASP A 92 6.83 0.77 3.27
C ASP A 92 8.18 1.16 3.89
N GLY A 93 8.18 1.43 5.21
CA GLY A 93 9.41 1.82 5.91
C GLY A 93 10.51 0.76 5.87
N PHE A 94 10.17 -0.53 5.84
CA PHE A 94 11.16 -1.60 5.68
C PHE A 94 11.77 -1.58 4.28
N ALA A 95 10.92 -1.48 3.26
CA ALA A 95 11.36 -1.40 1.87
C ALA A 95 12.24 -0.17 1.61
N LEU A 96 12.05 0.94 2.35
CA LEU A 96 12.93 2.11 2.24
C LEU A 96 14.36 1.77 2.65
N LEU A 97 14.54 1.01 3.73
CA LEU A 97 15.86 0.57 4.19
C LEU A 97 16.54 -0.31 3.15
N GLY A 98 15.79 -1.20 2.50
CA GLY A 98 16.28 -1.99 1.38
C GLY A 98 16.70 -1.12 0.18
N HIS A 99 15.87 -0.12 -0.16
CA HIS A 99 16.17 0.79 -1.26
C HIS A 99 17.40 1.67 -1.03
N VAL A 100 17.61 2.15 0.21
CA VAL A 100 18.71 3.06 0.54
C VAL A 100 20.01 2.31 0.83
N PHE A 101 19.94 1.24 1.62
CA PHE A 101 21.13 0.55 2.12
C PHE A 101 21.43 -0.77 1.40
N GLY A 102 20.54 -1.23 0.51
CA GLY A 102 20.67 -2.56 -0.13
C GLY A 102 20.43 -3.72 0.83
N TRP A 103 19.83 -3.48 1.99
CA TRP A 103 19.62 -4.50 3.01
C TRP A 103 18.61 -5.55 2.60
N SER A 104 18.90 -6.80 2.95
CA SER A 104 17.96 -7.92 2.91
C SER A 104 16.84 -7.74 3.93
N ALA A 105 15.71 -8.43 3.73
CA ALA A 105 14.58 -8.40 4.66
C ALA A 105 14.99 -8.76 6.11
N ALA A 106 15.89 -9.72 6.28
CA ALA A 106 16.37 -10.12 7.61
C ALA A 106 17.16 -8.98 8.31
N GLU A 107 18.02 -8.29 7.57
CA GLU A 107 18.79 -7.14 8.08
C GLU A 107 17.88 -5.97 8.44
N GLN A 108 16.92 -5.66 7.57
CA GLN A 108 15.91 -4.63 7.84
C GLN A 108 15.14 -4.93 9.13
N LEU A 109 14.66 -6.17 9.29
CA LEU A 109 13.91 -6.58 10.48
C LEU A 109 14.77 -6.49 11.75
N ALA A 110 16.00 -6.98 11.72
CA ALA A 110 16.92 -6.93 12.85
C ALA A 110 17.28 -5.49 13.24
N ALA A 111 17.54 -4.62 12.26
CA ALA A 111 17.85 -3.22 12.50
C ALA A 111 16.68 -2.49 13.17
N VAL A 112 15.45 -2.67 12.66
CA VAL A 112 14.26 -2.03 13.22
C VAL A 112 13.94 -2.58 14.62
N LYS A 113 14.06 -3.89 14.86
CA LYS A 113 13.90 -4.48 16.19
C LYS A 113 14.86 -3.87 17.21
N ARG A 114 16.12 -3.65 16.82
CA ARG A 114 17.12 -3.03 17.68
C ARG A 114 16.74 -1.61 18.07
N VAL A 115 16.29 -0.79 17.11
CA VAL A 115 15.86 0.59 17.37
C VAL A 115 14.58 0.64 18.23
N LEU A 116 13.68 -0.33 18.04
CA LEU A 116 12.47 -0.45 18.85
C LEU A 116 12.70 -1.14 20.21
N GLY A 117 13.89 -1.68 20.48
CA GLY A 117 14.22 -2.37 21.74
C GLY A 117 13.51 -3.72 21.92
N ILE A 118 13.09 -4.37 20.83
CA ILE A 118 12.27 -5.60 20.89
C ILE A 118 13.10 -6.85 21.15
N ASP A 119 14.37 -6.88 20.72
CA ASP A 119 15.21 -8.08 20.78
C ASP A 119 15.56 -8.54 22.20
N THR A 120 15.50 -7.65 23.20
CA THR A 120 15.97 -7.95 24.56
C THR A 120 14.89 -7.86 25.64
N GLY A 121 13.72 -7.28 25.36
CA GLY A 121 12.77 -6.87 26.40
C GLY A 121 11.41 -7.59 26.43
N LEU A 122 11.07 -8.38 25.42
CA LEU A 122 9.68 -8.85 25.28
C LEU A 122 9.44 -10.23 25.90
N THR A 123 8.57 -10.27 26.92
CA THR A 123 8.17 -11.52 27.58
C THR A 123 7.41 -12.46 26.62
N ALA A 124 7.29 -13.75 26.97
CA ALA A 124 6.49 -14.71 26.19
C ALA A 124 5.02 -14.25 26.06
N THR A 125 4.42 -13.79 27.14
CA THR A 125 3.05 -13.25 27.15
C THR A 125 2.93 -12.00 26.27
N GLY A 126 3.90 -11.07 26.35
CA GLY A 126 3.92 -9.87 25.52
C GLY A 126 3.95 -10.20 24.02
N ARG A 127 4.77 -11.20 23.62
CA ARG A 127 4.81 -11.69 22.22
C ARG A 127 3.47 -12.25 21.77
N GLN A 128 2.80 -13.04 22.60
CA GLN A 128 1.50 -13.61 22.26
C GLN A 128 0.45 -12.53 22.05
N VAL A 129 0.41 -11.53 22.93
CA VAL A 129 -0.52 -10.39 22.79
C VAL A 129 -0.24 -9.61 21.50
N LEU A 130 1.03 -9.35 21.17
CA LEU A 130 1.38 -8.67 19.92
C LEU A 130 0.98 -9.47 18.68
N ARG A 131 1.15 -10.79 18.69
CA ARG A 131 0.70 -11.65 17.58
C ARG A 131 -0.79 -11.53 17.35
N TYR A 132 -1.58 -11.65 18.41
CA TYR A 132 -3.03 -11.48 18.34
C TYR A 132 -3.42 -10.10 17.77
N LYS A 133 -2.80 -9.03 18.28
CA LYS A 133 -3.05 -7.66 17.77
C LYS A 133 -2.63 -7.50 16.31
N ALA A 134 -1.49 -8.07 15.90
CA ALA A 134 -1.00 -8.00 14.53
C ALA A 134 -1.90 -8.77 13.56
N GLU A 135 -2.47 -9.91 13.98
CA GLU A 135 -3.48 -10.62 13.20
C GLU A 135 -4.78 -9.84 13.08
N ALA A 136 -5.29 -9.28 14.19
CA ALA A 136 -6.50 -8.46 14.17
C ALA A 136 -6.32 -7.25 13.25
N TYR A 137 -5.19 -6.55 13.33
CA TYR A 137 -4.84 -5.45 12.44
C TYR A 137 -4.78 -5.88 10.96
N ARG A 138 -4.17 -7.03 10.65
CA ARG A 138 -4.15 -7.57 9.28
C ARG A 138 -5.56 -7.86 8.75
N ARG A 139 -6.45 -8.42 9.58
CA ARG A 139 -7.84 -8.70 9.22
C ARG A 139 -8.62 -7.40 8.95
N ASP A 140 -8.49 -6.40 9.82
CA ASP A 140 -9.12 -5.08 9.65
C ASP A 140 -8.65 -4.38 8.37
N MET A 141 -7.33 -4.36 8.13
CA MET A 141 -6.78 -3.76 6.91
C MET A 141 -7.22 -4.50 5.64
N ALA A 142 -7.30 -5.84 5.68
CA ALA A 142 -7.82 -6.63 4.55
C ALA A 142 -9.31 -6.37 4.31
N ALA A 143 -10.12 -6.24 5.38
CA ALA A 143 -11.53 -5.90 5.27
C ALA A 143 -11.73 -4.51 4.66
N LYS A 144 -10.94 -3.51 5.09
CA LYS A 144 -10.97 -2.16 4.53
C LYS A 144 -10.53 -2.12 3.06
N ALA A 145 -9.49 -2.88 2.70
CA ALA A 145 -9.05 -3.00 1.31
C ALA A 145 -10.16 -3.60 0.44
N LYS A 146 -10.75 -4.71 0.88
CA LYS A 146 -11.89 -5.34 0.19
C LYS A 146 -13.07 -4.38 0.04
N ALA A 147 -13.45 -3.66 1.10
CA ALA A 147 -14.54 -2.70 1.05
C ALA A 147 -14.27 -1.55 0.08
N LYS A 148 -13.01 -1.08 -0.01
CA LYS A 148 -12.58 -0.07 -0.97
C LYS A 148 -12.64 -0.61 -2.41
N ASP A 149 -12.16 -1.83 -2.64
CA ASP A 149 -12.19 -2.46 -3.97
C ASP A 149 -13.64 -2.68 -4.45
N GLU A 150 -14.53 -3.12 -3.55
CA GLU A 150 -15.97 -3.22 -3.83
C GLU A 150 -16.61 -1.87 -4.14
N ALA A 151 -16.17 -0.78 -3.50
CA ALA A 151 -16.64 0.57 -3.81
C ALA A 151 -16.16 1.04 -5.19
N ILE A 152 -14.87 0.80 -5.52
CA ILE A 152 -14.32 1.11 -6.84
C ILE A 152 -15.05 0.33 -7.92
N GLN A 153 -15.34 -0.95 -7.69
CA GLN A 153 -16.09 -1.76 -8.65
C GLN A 153 -17.49 -1.19 -8.88
N ARG A 154 -18.21 -0.84 -7.81
CA ARG A 154 -19.52 -0.19 -7.91
C ARG A 154 -19.47 1.11 -8.70
N ASP A 155 -18.49 1.98 -8.44
CA ASP A 155 -18.31 3.22 -9.19
C ASP A 155 -18.00 2.96 -10.67
N SER A 156 -17.18 1.94 -10.95
CA SER A 156 -16.87 1.50 -12.32
C SER A 156 -18.11 1.00 -13.05
N ASP A 157 -18.95 0.20 -12.39
CA ASP A 157 -20.17 -0.36 -12.98
C ASP A 157 -21.19 0.76 -13.30
N LEU A 158 -21.33 1.74 -12.40
CA LEU A 158 -22.16 2.93 -12.64
C LEU A 158 -21.70 3.75 -13.84
N LEU A 159 -20.39 3.96 -13.98
CA LEU A 159 -19.82 4.65 -15.14
C LEU A 159 -20.07 3.86 -16.42
N GLY A 160 -19.88 2.54 -16.39
CA GLY A 160 -20.18 1.65 -17.52
C GLY A 160 -21.63 1.76 -17.98
N ALA A 161 -22.59 1.61 -17.07
CA ALA A 161 -24.01 1.71 -17.40
C ALA A 161 -24.41 3.12 -17.90
N THR A 162 -23.75 4.17 -17.42
CA THR A 162 -23.95 5.54 -17.92
C THR A 162 -23.48 5.66 -19.36
N MET A 163 -22.32 5.09 -19.69
CA MET A 163 -21.78 5.09 -21.05
C MET A 163 -22.66 4.26 -22.00
N ASP A 164 -23.15 3.10 -21.58
CA ASP A 164 -24.04 2.25 -22.38
C ASP A 164 -25.34 2.99 -22.74
N LEU A 165 -25.91 3.75 -21.79
CA LEU A 165 -27.09 4.57 -22.06
C LEU A 165 -26.79 5.71 -23.05
N ASP A 166 -25.67 6.42 -22.87
CA ASP A 166 -25.24 7.48 -23.80
C ASP A 166 -25.06 6.92 -25.21
N ASP A 167 -24.41 5.77 -25.36
CA ASP A 167 -24.19 5.09 -26.64
C ASP A 167 -25.52 4.67 -27.30
N ALA A 168 -26.47 4.12 -26.53
CA ALA A 168 -27.80 3.78 -27.06
C ALA A 168 -28.57 5.03 -27.55
N ILE A 169 -28.53 6.12 -26.79
CA ILE A 169 -29.14 7.40 -27.18
C ILE A 169 -28.49 7.95 -28.45
N ARG A 170 -27.15 7.97 -28.51
CA ARG A 170 -26.38 8.43 -29.68
C ARG A 170 -26.69 7.59 -30.90
N HIS A 171 -26.82 6.27 -30.74
CA HIS A 171 -27.17 5.37 -31.83
C HIS A 171 -28.57 5.70 -32.40
N ARG A 172 -29.58 5.90 -31.54
CA ARG A 172 -30.90 6.35 -31.99
C ARG A 172 -30.85 7.69 -32.72
N GLN A 173 -30.10 8.65 -32.19
CA GLN A 173 -29.96 9.97 -32.83
C GLN A 173 -29.28 9.87 -34.19
N TYR A 174 -28.28 9.00 -34.33
CA TYR A 174 -27.63 8.72 -35.61
C TYR A 174 -28.64 8.17 -36.63
N LEU A 175 -29.42 7.15 -36.25
CA LEU A 175 -30.45 6.58 -37.12
C LEU A 175 -31.54 7.59 -37.47
N SER A 176 -31.93 8.44 -36.51
CA SER A 176 -32.93 9.51 -36.73
C SER A 176 -32.46 10.50 -37.81
N ARG A 177 -31.17 10.89 -37.77
CA ARG A 177 -30.58 11.76 -38.79
C ARG A 177 -30.51 11.08 -40.16
N GLN A 178 -30.15 9.79 -40.19
CA GLN A 178 -30.05 9.03 -41.44
C GLN A 178 -31.42 8.87 -42.13
N ASN A 179 -32.48 8.63 -41.34
CA ASN A 179 -33.83 8.43 -41.85
C ASN A 179 -34.63 9.72 -42.03
N ASN A 180 -34.06 10.88 -41.67
CA ASN A 180 -34.73 12.18 -41.64
C ASN A 180 -36.07 12.15 -40.88
N GLU A 181 -36.11 11.37 -39.80
CA GLU A 181 -37.29 11.15 -38.95
C GLU A 181 -36.83 11.10 -37.48
N THR A 182 -37.67 11.60 -36.56
CA THR A 182 -37.37 11.48 -35.12
C THR A 182 -37.81 10.11 -34.61
N LEU A 183 -36.84 9.22 -34.37
CA LEU A 183 -37.15 7.89 -33.84
C LEU A 183 -37.44 7.95 -32.33
N PRO A 184 -38.46 7.22 -31.83
CA PRO A 184 -38.71 7.09 -30.41
C PRO A 184 -37.61 6.24 -29.74
N PRO A 185 -37.42 6.36 -28.41
CA PRO A 185 -36.56 5.45 -27.64
C PRO A 185 -36.90 3.99 -27.93
N TYR A 186 -35.87 3.15 -28.11
CA TYR A 186 -36.01 1.75 -28.50
C TYR A 186 -35.50 0.83 -27.38
N GLY A 187 -35.70 -0.49 -27.53
CA GLY A 187 -35.49 -1.47 -26.47
C GLY A 187 -34.13 -1.39 -25.77
N ALA A 188 -33.04 -1.13 -26.50
CA ALA A 188 -31.71 -1.06 -25.89
C ALA A 188 -31.54 0.19 -24.99
N GLU A 189 -32.09 1.34 -25.39
CA GLU A 189 -32.06 2.57 -24.58
C GLU A 189 -32.86 2.39 -23.29
N LEU A 190 -34.02 1.74 -23.37
CA LEU A 190 -34.84 1.44 -22.18
C LEU A 190 -34.13 0.44 -21.25
N GLN A 191 -33.50 -0.60 -21.79
CA GLN A 191 -32.74 -1.57 -21.00
C GLN A 191 -31.53 -0.93 -20.31
N ALA A 192 -30.76 -0.12 -21.03
CA ALA A 192 -29.61 0.60 -20.46
C ALA A 192 -30.05 1.57 -19.36
N ALA A 193 -31.16 2.31 -19.56
CA ALA A 193 -31.72 3.19 -18.55
C ALA A 193 -32.20 2.44 -17.29
N GLN A 194 -32.87 1.29 -17.48
CA GLN A 194 -33.29 0.43 -16.38
C GLN A 194 -32.10 -0.12 -15.60
N HIS A 195 -31.05 -0.57 -16.30
CA HIS A 195 -29.83 -1.08 -15.68
C HIS A 195 -29.13 -0.01 -14.85
N LEU A 196 -28.90 1.18 -15.41
CA LEU A 196 -28.33 2.32 -14.70
C LEU A 196 -29.16 2.67 -13.45
N ASN A 197 -30.48 2.71 -13.57
CA ASN A 197 -31.36 2.99 -12.44
C ASN A 197 -31.27 1.93 -11.34
N SER A 198 -31.15 0.64 -11.68
CA SER A 198 -30.93 -0.43 -10.69
C SER A 198 -29.66 -0.20 -9.89
N LEU A 199 -28.55 0.09 -10.58
CA LEU A 199 -27.25 0.32 -9.93
C LEU A 199 -27.27 1.57 -9.04
N LEU A 200 -27.96 2.65 -9.46
CA LEU A 200 -28.12 3.84 -8.65
C LEU A 200 -28.91 3.56 -7.37
N LEU A 201 -29.98 2.76 -7.45
CA LEU A 201 -30.75 2.35 -6.28
C LEU A 201 -29.95 1.43 -5.36
N GLU A 202 -29.10 0.55 -5.88
CA GLU A 202 -28.21 -0.27 -5.05
C GLU A 202 -27.13 0.55 -4.36
N ALA A 203 -26.54 1.53 -5.06
CA ALA A 203 -25.47 2.37 -4.53
C ALA A 203 -25.98 3.41 -3.50
N TYR A 204 -27.17 3.98 -3.72
CA TYR A 204 -27.69 5.10 -2.91
C TYR A 204 -28.97 4.77 -2.12
N GLY A 205 -29.62 3.63 -2.36
CA GLY A 205 -30.88 3.25 -1.73
C GLY A 205 -30.75 2.68 -0.31
N GLY A 206 -29.54 2.39 0.17
CA GLY A 206 -29.27 1.97 1.56
C GLY A 206 -29.37 3.09 2.61
N LEU A 207 -29.93 4.25 2.26
CA LEU A 207 -30.17 5.41 3.14
C LEU A 207 -31.61 5.49 3.68
N MET A 208 -32.43 4.44 3.52
CA MET A 208 -33.75 4.32 4.17
C MET A 208 -33.76 3.29 5.29
#